data_AF-A0AAV6JI45-F1
#
_entry.id   AF-A0AAV6JI45-F1
#
_cell.length_a   1.000
_cell.length_b   1.000
_cell.length_c   1.000
_cell.angle_alpha   90.00
_cell.angle_beta   90.00
_cell.angle_gamma   90.00
#
_symmetry.space_group_name_H-M   'P 1'
#
loop_
_entity.id
_entity.type
_entity.pdbx_description
1 polymer ?
#
loop_
_entity_poly.entity_id
_entity_poly.type
_entity_poly.pdbx_seq_one_letter_code
_entity_poly.pdbx_strand_id
1 'polypeptide(L)'
;MANASGYFSPSIPSLRKRNNPPCIGIYQSGFTSAEGISKRVFCCSSSTIEGAEASPSGTRVPRLISKGCKLVGCGSAVPSLKVSNDDLANLVDTSDEWISSRTGIRNRHVLAGNESMTALAVEAARKALQMAEVDPDDVDLVLMCTSTPEDLFGSAPQIQKALGCKNNPLAYDITAACSGFLLGLVSAACYIRGGGFSNVLVIGADALSRYVNWTDRGTCTCGKIHGCSGIDIIVFLQACNSEEDGLFGFDMHSDGGGQKFVLSSSLEPNFASSGVKIEW
;
A
#
# COMPACT_ATOMS: atom_id res chain seq x y z
N MET A 1 49.90 0.18 -4.68
CA MET A 1 50.55 -0.37 -5.89
C MET A 1 50.58 -1.89 -5.79
N ALA A 2 49.81 -2.61 -6.61
CA ALA A 2 50.02 -4.00 -7.03
C ALA A 2 48.82 -4.39 -7.91
N ASN A 3 49.06 -4.71 -9.19
CA ASN A 3 48.02 -5.16 -10.12
C ASN A 3 47.90 -6.68 -10.10
N ALA A 4 46.69 -7.21 -10.30
CA ALA A 4 46.48 -8.52 -10.92
C ALA A 4 45.08 -8.61 -11.55
N SER A 5 45.02 -8.54 -12.88
CA SER A 5 43.83 -8.81 -13.69
C SER A 5 43.74 -10.30 -14.06
N GLY A 6 42.55 -10.89 -14.09
CA GLY A 6 42.38 -12.29 -14.53
C GLY A 6 40.92 -12.74 -14.66
N TYR A 7 40.27 -12.42 -15.78
CA TYR A 7 39.00 -13.04 -16.18
C TYR A 7 39.24 -14.46 -16.71
N PHE A 8 38.52 -15.47 -16.20
CA PHE A 8 38.29 -16.73 -16.92
C PHE A 8 36.95 -17.36 -16.52
N SER A 9 36.08 -17.60 -17.52
CA SER A 9 34.85 -18.38 -17.37
C SER A 9 35.07 -19.80 -17.91
N PRO A 10 34.58 -20.87 -17.25
CA PRO A 10 34.52 -22.21 -17.84
C PRO A 10 33.31 -22.35 -18.77
N SER A 11 33.51 -23.01 -19.90
CA SER A 11 32.51 -23.25 -20.94
C SER A 11 31.65 -24.50 -20.70
N ILE A 12 30.42 -24.49 -21.23
CA ILE A 12 29.50 -25.63 -21.25
C ILE A 12 30.05 -26.76 -22.14
N PRO A 13 30.10 -28.03 -21.68
CA PRO A 13 30.32 -29.17 -22.56
C PRO A 13 29.01 -29.69 -23.14
N SER A 14 28.90 -29.72 -24.47
CA SER A 14 27.86 -30.45 -25.20
C SER A 14 28.47 -31.59 -26.00
N LEU A 15 27.96 -32.83 -25.85
CA LEU A 15 28.10 -33.88 -26.87
C LEU A 15 26.91 -34.86 -26.80
N ARG A 16 26.67 -35.58 -27.91
CA ARG A 16 25.34 -36.04 -28.34
C ARG A 16 25.40 -37.39 -29.05
N LYS A 17 24.25 -38.11 -29.10
CA LYS A 17 23.88 -39.32 -29.89
C LYS A 17 23.91 -40.64 -29.10
N ARG A 18 23.04 -41.63 -29.33
CA ARG A 18 21.77 -41.73 -30.12
C ARG A 18 21.03 -43.02 -29.71
N ASN A 19 19.70 -43.05 -29.80
CA ASN A 19 18.93 -44.00 -30.65
C ASN A 19 17.42 -43.68 -30.64
N ASN A 20 16.71 -44.05 -31.71
CA ASN A 20 15.38 -43.60 -32.18
C ASN A 20 14.71 -44.77 -32.98
N PRO A 21 13.48 -44.67 -33.55
CA PRO A 21 12.30 -43.84 -33.24
C PRO A 21 11.19 -44.80 -32.67
N PRO A 22 9.99 -45.11 -33.24
CA PRO A 22 9.13 -44.52 -34.33
C PRO A 22 8.49 -43.15 -33.94
N CYS A 23 7.73 -42.37 -34.72
CA CYS A 23 6.55 -42.45 -35.62
C CYS A 23 5.19 -42.44 -34.87
N ILE A 24 4.16 -41.65 -35.19
CA ILE A 24 3.69 -40.88 -36.38
C ILE A 24 3.02 -39.57 -35.85
N GLY A 25 2.88 -38.41 -36.51
CA GLY A 25 3.25 -37.96 -37.86
C GLY A 25 2.22 -36.98 -38.46
N ILE A 26 2.44 -35.67 -38.28
CA ILE A 26 2.16 -34.52 -39.20
C ILE A 26 0.72 -34.32 -39.75
N TYR A 27 0.14 -33.11 -39.56
CA TYR A 27 -0.14 -32.16 -40.68
C TYR A 27 -0.57 -30.76 -40.20
N GLN A 28 0.00 -29.72 -40.82
CA GLN A 28 -0.53 -28.34 -40.85
C GLN A 28 -1.01 -28.04 -42.27
N SER A 29 -2.17 -27.39 -42.42
CA SER A 29 -2.43 -26.42 -43.51
C SER A 29 -3.77 -25.68 -43.31
N GLY A 30 -3.87 -24.48 -43.90
CA GLY A 30 -5.13 -24.00 -44.48
C GLY A 30 -6.07 -23.14 -43.62
N PHE A 31 -6.11 -21.84 -43.91
CA PHE A 31 -7.19 -20.92 -43.53
C PHE A 31 -8.58 -21.37 -44.03
N THR A 32 -9.63 -21.14 -43.23
CA THR A 32 -10.88 -20.46 -43.65
C THR A 32 -11.72 -20.06 -42.43
N SER A 33 -12.59 -19.07 -42.58
CA SER A 33 -13.32 -18.38 -41.48
C SER A 33 -14.78 -18.83 -41.39
N ALA A 34 -15.31 -19.00 -40.17
CA ALA A 34 -16.50 -18.26 -39.68
C ALA A 34 -17.05 -18.82 -38.35
N GLU A 35 -17.79 -17.96 -37.65
CA GLU A 35 -18.68 -18.20 -36.49
C GLU A 35 -18.04 -18.59 -35.14
N GLY A 36 -18.50 -17.88 -34.09
CA GLY A 36 -17.83 -17.81 -32.79
C GLY A 36 -18.49 -18.66 -31.72
N ILE A 37 -17.69 -19.08 -30.74
CA ILE A 37 -18.16 -19.81 -29.55
C ILE A 37 -17.80 -19.03 -28.29
N SER A 38 -18.82 -18.41 -27.71
CA SER A 38 -18.79 -17.85 -26.35
C SER A 38 -18.52 -18.95 -25.33
N LYS A 39 -17.38 -18.91 -24.62
CA LYS A 39 -17.16 -19.76 -23.44
C LYS A 39 -18.10 -19.34 -22.30
N ARG A 40 -19.27 -19.98 -22.22
CA ARG A 40 -20.20 -19.81 -21.09
C ARG A 40 -19.64 -20.47 -19.83
N VAL A 41 -19.84 -19.77 -18.72
CA VAL A 41 -19.61 -20.22 -17.35
C VAL A 41 -20.45 -21.48 -17.07
N PHE A 42 -19.90 -22.40 -16.28
CA PHE A 42 -20.56 -23.63 -15.87
C PHE A 42 -21.76 -23.30 -14.97
N CYS A 43 -22.97 -23.63 -15.43
CA CYS A 43 -24.20 -23.45 -14.67
C CYS A 43 -24.73 -24.83 -14.28
N CYS A 44 -24.87 -25.09 -12.98
CA CYS A 44 -25.37 -26.38 -12.49
C CYS A 44 -26.81 -26.61 -12.98
N SER A 45 -27.03 -27.76 -13.61
CA SER A 45 -28.32 -28.14 -14.19
C SER A 45 -29.33 -28.53 -13.12
N SER A 46 -30.44 -27.80 -13.02
CA SER A 46 -31.66 -28.28 -12.36
C SER A 46 -32.42 -29.22 -13.29
N SER A 47 -32.61 -30.47 -12.88
CA SER A 47 -33.45 -31.43 -13.59
C SER A 47 -34.93 -31.04 -13.52
N THR A 48 -35.62 -31.19 -14.65
CA THR A 48 -37.06 -30.91 -14.82
C THR A 48 -37.96 -31.82 -13.96
N ILE A 49 -38.92 -31.21 -13.27
CA ILE A 49 -40.23 -31.80 -12.95
C ILE A 49 -41.29 -30.71 -13.23
N GLU A 50 -42.28 -31.03 -14.06
CA GLU A 50 -43.47 -30.18 -14.26
C GLU A 50 -44.49 -30.39 -13.14
N GLY A 51 -45.18 -29.32 -12.73
CA GLY A 51 -46.27 -29.37 -11.76
C GLY A 51 -46.54 -28.01 -11.12
N ALA A 52 -47.77 -27.52 -11.23
CA ALA A 52 -48.15 -26.19 -10.75
C ALA A 52 -48.48 -26.18 -9.25
N GLU A 53 -48.07 -25.14 -8.53
CA GLU A 53 -48.95 -24.13 -7.90
C GLU A 53 -48.13 -23.08 -7.12
N ALA A 54 -48.73 -21.92 -6.86
CA ALA A 54 -48.04 -20.79 -6.23
C ALA A 54 -47.95 -20.93 -4.69
N SER A 55 -46.79 -20.62 -4.12
CA SER A 55 -46.57 -20.51 -2.68
C SER A 55 -45.41 -19.53 -2.40
N PRO A 56 -45.36 -18.88 -1.22
CA PRO A 56 -44.74 -17.57 -1.07
C PRO A 56 -43.23 -17.58 -1.31
N SER A 57 -42.74 -16.54 -1.98
CA SER A 57 -41.33 -16.42 -2.37
C SER A 57 -40.41 -16.58 -1.16
N GLY A 58 -39.57 -17.61 -1.21
CA GLY A 58 -38.79 -18.07 -0.08
C GLY A 58 -37.85 -17.01 0.52
N THR A 59 -37.55 -17.24 1.79
CA THR A 59 -36.49 -16.64 2.59
C THR A 59 -35.34 -16.11 1.74
N ARG A 60 -35.07 -14.80 1.80
CA ARG A 60 -33.80 -14.25 1.29
C ARG A 60 -32.67 -15.06 1.91
N VAL A 61 -31.84 -15.71 1.10
CA VAL A 61 -30.60 -16.34 1.57
C VAL A 61 -29.88 -15.29 2.41
N PRO A 62 -29.60 -15.53 3.71
CA PRO A 62 -28.91 -14.55 4.52
C PRO A 62 -27.58 -14.24 3.85
N ARG A 63 -27.33 -12.96 3.54
CA ARG A 63 -25.96 -12.55 3.20
C ARG A 63 -25.11 -12.92 4.42
N LEU A 64 -24.14 -13.81 4.23
CA LEU A 64 -23.29 -14.33 5.28
C LEU A 64 -22.24 -13.29 5.72
N ILE A 65 -22.73 -12.12 6.16
CA ILE A 65 -21.96 -11.05 6.78
C ILE A 65 -22.39 -11.05 8.25
N SER A 66 -21.88 -12.03 9.00
CA SER A 66 -22.14 -12.19 10.43
C SER A 66 -21.29 -11.26 11.31
N LYS A 67 -20.33 -10.53 10.70
CA LYS A 67 -19.45 -9.55 11.36
C LYS A 67 -19.45 -8.24 10.58
N GLY A 68 -19.57 -7.13 11.30
CA GLY A 68 -19.23 -5.79 10.83
C GLY A 68 -17.81 -5.40 11.25
N CYS A 69 -17.40 -4.18 10.92
CA CYS A 69 -16.16 -3.59 11.43
C CYS A 69 -16.39 -2.17 11.93
N LYS A 70 -15.75 -1.78 13.03
CA LYS A 70 -15.80 -0.42 13.59
C LYS A 70 -14.41 0.11 13.90
N LEU A 71 -14.25 1.42 13.78
CA LEU A 71 -13.07 2.14 14.23
C LEU A 71 -13.17 2.32 15.75
N VAL A 72 -12.19 1.81 16.50
CA VAL A 72 -12.20 1.88 17.97
C VAL A 72 -11.05 2.71 18.57
N GLY A 73 -10.03 3.02 17.78
CA GLY A 73 -8.95 3.91 18.20
C GLY A 73 -8.22 4.55 17.02
N CYS A 74 -7.60 5.70 17.26
CA CYS A 74 -6.74 6.37 16.31
C CYS A 74 -5.54 7.03 17.00
N GLY A 75 -4.49 7.32 16.23
CA GLY A 75 -3.27 7.94 16.74
C GLY A 75 -2.46 8.57 15.61
N SER A 76 -1.61 9.52 15.95
CA SER A 76 -0.70 10.19 15.01
C SER A 76 0.61 10.56 15.69
N ALA A 77 1.65 10.76 14.89
CA ALA A 77 2.97 11.19 15.31
C ALA A 77 3.60 11.98 14.16
N VAL A 78 4.29 13.07 14.49
CA VAL A 78 4.93 13.93 13.49
C VAL A 78 6.40 14.11 13.87
N PRO A 79 7.31 14.25 12.88
CA PRO A 79 8.70 14.62 13.15
C PRO A 79 8.82 15.88 14.01
N SER A 80 9.87 15.93 14.82
CA SER A 80 10.13 17.06 15.71
C SER A 80 10.50 18.35 14.97
N LEU A 81 11.21 18.25 13.85
CA LEU A 81 11.57 19.41 13.04
C LEU A 81 10.35 19.92 12.26
N LYS A 82 10.05 21.20 12.49
CA LYS A 82 8.98 21.95 11.85
C LYS A 82 9.59 23.08 11.02
N VAL A 83 9.37 23.04 9.72
CA VAL A 83 9.85 24.03 8.73
C VAL A 83 8.68 24.95 8.36
N SER A 84 8.83 26.26 8.61
CA SER A 84 7.86 27.28 8.22
C SER A 84 7.98 27.65 6.73
N ASN A 85 7.12 28.54 6.25
CA ASN A 85 7.28 29.12 4.91
C ASN A 85 8.42 30.15 4.85
N ASP A 86 8.72 30.84 5.96
CA ASP A 86 9.82 31.80 6.03
C ASP A 86 11.19 31.09 5.98
N ASP A 87 11.28 29.90 6.60
CA ASP A 87 12.47 29.04 6.50
C ASP A 87 12.72 28.60 5.05
N LEU A 88 11.66 28.34 4.26
CA LEU A 88 11.78 28.06 2.83
C LEU A 88 12.18 29.29 2.00
N ALA A 89 11.76 30.49 2.40
CA ALA A 89 12.16 31.74 1.74
C ALA A 89 13.66 32.03 1.86
N ASN A 90 14.33 31.45 2.86
CA ASN A 90 15.80 31.50 2.97
C ASN A 90 16.52 30.54 2.00
N LEU A 91 15.83 29.54 1.44
CA LEU A 91 16.39 28.55 0.51
C LEU A 91 16.03 28.80 -0.96
N VAL A 92 14.83 29.29 -1.24
CA VAL A 92 14.29 29.50 -2.60
C VAL A 92 13.48 30.78 -2.68
N ASP A 93 13.36 31.34 -3.89
CA ASP A 93 12.56 32.53 -4.22
C ASP A 93 11.04 32.31 -3.96
N THR A 94 10.59 32.50 -2.72
CA THR A 94 9.20 32.29 -2.27
C THR A 94 8.86 33.16 -1.04
N SER A 95 7.61 33.12 -0.57
CA SER A 95 7.16 33.77 0.68
C SER A 95 5.97 33.04 1.30
N ASP A 96 5.62 33.32 2.57
CA ASP A 96 4.40 32.79 3.19
C ASP A 96 3.14 33.15 2.40
N GLU A 97 3.01 34.38 1.90
CA GLU A 97 1.87 34.77 1.07
C GLU A 97 1.82 33.98 -0.23
N TRP A 98 2.96 33.71 -0.85
CA TRP A 98 3.04 32.93 -2.10
C TRP A 98 2.59 31.49 -1.88
N ILE A 99 3.04 30.85 -0.80
CA ILE A 99 2.74 29.44 -0.48
C ILE A 99 1.32 29.31 0.08
N SER A 100 0.98 30.06 1.13
CA SER A 100 -0.28 29.90 1.87
C SER A 100 -1.50 30.25 1.01
N SER A 101 -1.43 31.25 0.13
CA SER A 101 -2.53 31.61 -0.78
C SER A 101 -2.86 30.54 -1.82
N ARG A 102 -1.89 29.68 -2.16
CA ARG A 102 -2.06 28.60 -3.17
C ARG A 102 -2.33 27.23 -2.56
N THR A 103 -1.93 27.00 -1.31
CA THR A 103 -1.86 25.66 -0.71
C THR A 103 -2.55 25.55 0.64
N GLY A 104 -2.77 26.67 1.34
CA GLY A 104 -3.15 26.69 2.76
C GLY A 104 -2.02 26.30 3.74
N ILE A 105 -0.88 25.79 3.26
CA ILE A 105 0.21 25.30 4.11
C ILE A 105 1.02 26.48 4.63
N ARG A 106 1.19 26.55 5.95
CA ARG A 106 2.09 27.51 6.64
C ARG A 106 3.35 26.88 7.21
N ASN A 107 3.27 25.61 7.56
CA ASN A 107 4.34 24.84 8.19
C ASN A 107 4.24 23.38 7.74
N ARG A 108 5.37 22.68 7.73
CA ARG A 108 5.49 21.27 7.37
C ARG A 108 6.47 20.59 8.32
N HIS A 109 6.24 19.31 8.62
CA HIS A 109 7.16 18.52 9.42
C HIS A 109 8.10 17.72 8.52
N VAL A 110 9.36 17.61 8.92
CA VAL A 110 10.44 17.01 8.13
C VAL A 110 11.24 16.09 9.05
N LEU A 111 11.58 14.88 8.57
CA LEU A 111 12.43 13.96 9.34
C LEU A 111 13.84 14.54 9.50
N ALA A 112 14.29 14.69 10.73
CA ALA A 112 15.59 15.25 11.07
C ALA A 112 16.52 14.24 11.78
N GLY A 113 17.83 14.44 11.62
CA GLY A 113 18.85 13.68 12.34
C GLY A 113 18.73 12.15 12.14
N ASN A 114 18.32 11.47 13.21
CA ASN A 114 18.15 10.01 13.28
C ASN A 114 16.67 9.58 13.43
N GLU A 115 15.71 10.47 13.18
CA GLU A 115 14.28 10.10 13.18
C GLU A 115 13.97 9.09 12.05
N SER A 116 13.20 8.05 12.40
CA SER A 116 12.75 7.00 11.49
C SER A 116 11.24 7.07 11.32
N MET A 117 10.77 6.87 10.09
CA MET A 117 9.33 6.74 9.81
C MET A 117 8.75 5.54 10.55
N THR A 118 9.46 4.41 10.57
CA THR A 118 9.07 3.20 11.31
C THR A 118 8.92 3.49 12.82
N ALA A 119 9.80 4.29 13.42
CA ALA A 119 9.70 4.67 14.84
C ALA A 119 8.47 5.54 15.14
N LEU A 120 8.21 6.56 14.32
CA LEU A 120 7.01 7.40 14.45
C LEU A 120 5.72 6.59 14.21
N ALA A 121 5.75 5.60 13.30
CA ALA A 121 4.62 4.71 13.04
C ALA A 121 4.31 3.85 14.27
N VAL A 122 5.34 3.34 14.96
CA VAL A 122 5.18 2.62 16.23
C VAL A 122 4.60 3.53 17.32
N GLU A 123 5.04 4.79 17.42
CA GLU A 123 4.50 5.75 18.40
C GLU A 123 3.00 6.03 18.16
N ALA A 124 2.63 6.35 16.92
CA ALA A 124 1.24 6.59 16.55
C ALA A 124 0.36 5.32 16.73
N ALA A 125 0.90 4.13 16.48
CA ALA A 125 0.20 2.87 16.68
C ALA A 125 -0.01 2.56 18.17
N ARG A 126 0.98 2.87 19.04
CA ARG A 126 0.81 2.79 20.49
C ARG A 126 -0.31 3.71 20.98
N LYS A 127 -0.42 4.93 20.46
CA LYS A 127 -1.53 5.86 20.77
C LYS A 127 -2.88 5.30 20.32
N ALA A 128 -2.96 4.72 19.11
CA ALA A 128 -4.18 4.11 18.59
C ALA A 128 -4.65 2.90 19.42
N LEU A 129 -3.72 2.02 19.82
CA LEU A 129 -4.00 0.87 20.70
C LEU A 129 -4.39 1.32 22.11
N GLN A 130 -3.72 2.35 22.65
CA GLN A 130 -4.07 2.94 23.94
C GLN A 130 -5.47 3.56 23.95
N MET A 131 -5.85 4.28 22.88
CA MET A 131 -7.20 4.83 22.71
C MET A 131 -8.27 3.74 22.57
N ALA A 132 -7.92 2.60 21.94
CA ALA A 132 -8.79 1.43 21.81
C ALA A 132 -8.87 0.56 23.08
N GLU A 133 -8.00 0.79 24.08
CA GLU A 133 -7.79 -0.08 25.25
C GLU A 133 -7.44 -1.54 24.87
N VAL A 134 -6.66 -1.75 23.80
CA VAL A 134 -6.29 -3.08 23.27
C VAL A 134 -4.79 -3.37 23.46
N ASP A 135 -4.46 -4.58 23.90
CA ASP A 135 -3.07 -5.04 24.05
C ASP A 135 -2.42 -5.31 22.66
N PRO A 136 -1.14 -4.96 22.44
CA PRO A 136 -0.42 -5.33 21.22
C PRO A 136 -0.47 -6.83 20.87
N ASP A 137 -0.61 -7.74 21.83
CA ASP A 137 -0.72 -9.18 21.58
C ASP A 137 -2.06 -9.60 20.96
N ASP A 138 -3.12 -8.79 21.13
CA ASP A 138 -4.46 -9.04 20.57
C ASP A 138 -4.59 -8.58 19.10
N VAL A 139 -3.57 -7.94 18.53
CA VAL A 139 -3.57 -7.53 17.12
C VAL A 139 -3.37 -8.75 16.22
N ASP A 140 -4.27 -8.98 15.25
CA ASP A 140 -4.20 -10.11 14.31
C ASP A 140 -3.48 -9.75 12.99
N LEU A 141 -3.51 -8.47 12.59
CA LEU A 141 -3.03 -7.99 11.30
C LEU A 141 -2.51 -6.55 11.38
N VAL A 142 -1.36 -6.28 10.77
CA VAL A 142 -0.76 -4.95 10.62
C VAL A 142 -0.62 -4.60 9.14
N LEU A 143 -1.28 -3.53 8.69
CA LEU A 143 -1.24 -3.02 7.33
C LEU A 143 -0.49 -1.68 7.29
N MET A 144 0.72 -1.66 6.71
CA MET A 144 1.53 -0.44 6.55
C MET A 144 1.28 0.19 5.17
N CYS A 145 0.54 1.28 5.12
CA CYS A 145 0.24 1.99 3.89
C CYS A 145 1.29 3.09 3.66
N THR A 146 2.21 2.87 2.72
CA THR A 146 3.32 3.79 2.45
C THR A 146 3.73 3.81 0.97
N SER A 147 4.17 4.99 0.54
CA SER A 147 4.77 5.29 -0.75
C SER A 147 6.30 5.45 -0.65
N THR A 148 6.83 5.56 0.57
CA THR A 148 8.25 5.78 0.88
C THR A 148 8.78 4.75 1.89
N PRO A 149 8.83 3.45 1.54
CA PRO A 149 9.31 2.42 2.45
C PRO A 149 10.77 2.67 2.88
N GLU A 150 11.10 2.41 4.15
CA GLU A 150 12.48 2.51 4.64
C GLU A 150 13.33 1.29 4.27
N ASP A 151 12.67 0.17 3.95
CA ASP A 151 13.26 -1.13 3.61
C ASP A 151 12.58 -1.69 2.34
N LEU A 152 13.35 -2.33 1.45
CA LEU A 152 12.85 -3.00 0.25
C LEU A 152 11.89 -4.15 0.57
N PHE A 153 11.96 -4.70 1.78
CA PHE A 153 11.11 -5.80 2.26
C PHE A 153 9.89 -5.34 3.10
N GLY A 154 9.68 -4.03 3.21
CA GLY A 154 8.56 -3.43 3.94
C GLY A 154 8.84 -3.18 5.42
N SER A 155 8.09 -2.23 6.00
CA SER A 155 8.24 -1.78 7.38
C SER A 155 7.25 -2.45 8.35
N ALA A 156 6.13 -3.02 7.90
CA ALA A 156 5.11 -3.60 8.79
C ALA A 156 5.64 -4.67 9.77
N PRO A 157 6.50 -5.64 9.38
CA PRO A 157 7.04 -6.62 10.32
C PRO A 157 7.95 -5.98 11.38
N GLN A 158 8.64 -4.90 11.01
CA GLN A 158 9.48 -4.14 11.94
C GLN A 158 8.61 -3.41 12.97
N ILE A 159 7.46 -2.84 12.54
CA ILE A 159 6.46 -2.22 13.42
C ILE A 159 5.83 -3.25 14.36
N GLN A 160 5.39 -4.40 13.86
CA GLN A 160 4.85 -5.51 14.66
C GLN A 160 5.81 -5.91 15.79
N LYS A 161 7.08 -6.12 15.45
CA LYS A 161 8.13 -6.43 16.43
C LYS A 161 8.35 -5.30 17.44
N ALA A 162 8.35 -4.05 16.98
CA ALA A 162 8.60 -2.88 17.82
C ALA A 162 7.40 -2.47 18.70
N LEU A 163 6.18 -2.87 18.35
CA LEU A 163 5.00 -2.81 19.21
C LEU A 163 5.08 -3.83 20.35
N GLY A 164 5.63 -5.01 20.07
CA GLY A 164 5.87 -6.08 21.03
C GLY A 164 4.90 -7.26 20.91
N CYS A 165 4.16 -7.37 19.78
CA CYS A 165 3.14 -8.39 19.54
C CYS A 165 3.72 -9.80 19.55
N LYS A 166 3.58 -10.55 20.64
CA LYS A 166 4.20 -11.88 20.87
C LYS A 166 3.64 -12.97 19.97
N ASN A 167 2.38 -12.83 19.55
CA ASN A 167 1.68 -13.79 18.69
C ASN A 167 2.15 -13.77 17.22
N ASN A 168 3.05 -12.85 16.85
CA ASN A 168 3.56 -12.65 15.49
C ASN A 168 2.45 -12.55 14.44
N PRO A 169 1.54 -11.56 14.57
CA PRO A 169 0.48 -11.34 13.58
C PRO A 169 1.02 -11.10 12.18
N LEU A 170 0.17 -11.37 11.19
CA LEU A 170 0.50 -11.09 9.79
C LEU A 170 0.77 -9.57 9.64
N ALA A 171 1.87 -9.21 9.00
CA ALA A 171 2.27 -7.83 8.81
C ALA A 171 2.85 -7.64 7.41
N TYR A 172 2.30 -6.70 6.63
CA TYR A 172 2.82 -6.37 5.30
C TYR A 172 2.45 -4.93 4.87
N ASP A 173 3.11 -4.47 3.81
CA ASP A 173 3.01 -3.11 3.30
C ASP A 173 2.07 -3.02 2.08
N ILE A 174 1.37 -1.90 1.94
CA ILE A 174 0.46 -1.56 0.84
C ILE A 174 0.94 -0.26 0.20
N THR A 175 1.35 -0.32 -1.06
CA THR A 175 1.78 0.86 -1.83
C THR A 175 0.73 1.23 -2.87
N ALA A 176 -0.02 2.32 -2.61
CA ALA A 176 -0.99 2.88 -3.54
C ALA A 176 -1.08 4.42 -3.45
N ALA A 177 0.09 5.09 -3.34
CA ALA A 177 0.21 6.54 -3.20
C ALA A 177 -0.69 7.10 -2.07
N CYS A 178 -1.20 8.32 -2.23
CA CYS A 178 -2.08 8.97 -1.24
C CYS A 178 -3.41 8.23 -0.97
N SER A 179 -3.83 7.31 -1.85
CA SER A 179 -4.98 6.42 -1.63
C SER A 179 -4.65 5.17 -0.81
N GLY A 180 -3.38 4.90 -0.49
CA GLY A 180 -2.92 3.72 0.24
C GLY A 180 -3.64 3.50 1.56
N PHE A 181 -3.81 4.55 2.37
CA PHE A 181 -4.51 4.44 3.65
C PHE A 181 -5.99 4.04 3.50
N LEU A 182 -6.72 4.62 2.53
CA LEU A 182 -8.11 4.24 2.23
C LEU A 182 -8.21 2.80 1.74
N LEU A 183 -7.29 2.37 0.88
CA LEU A 183 -7.18 0.98 0.43
C LEU A 183 -6.90 0.03 1.60
N GLY A 184 -6.05 0.43 2.54
CA GLY A 184 -5.78 -0.29 3.79
C GLY A 184 -7.02 -0.44 4.68
N LEU A 185 -7.79 0.64 4.87
CA LEU A 185 -9.06 0.60 5.63
C LEU A 185 -10.08 -0.36 5.00
N VAL A 186 -10.27 -0.29 3.69
CA VAL A 186 -11.19 -1.19 2.96
C VAL A 186 -10.68 -2.64 3.02
N SER A 187 -9.38 -2.85 2.86
CA SER A 187 -8.77 -4.18 2.97
C SER A 187 -8.98 -4.77 4.36
N ALA A 188 -8.74 -4.00 5.44
CA ALA A 188 -8.99 -4.40 6.82
C ALA A 188 -10.43 -4.84 7.06
N ALA A 189 -11.41 -4.07 6.57
CA ALA A 189 -12.82 -4.43 6.65
C ALA A 189 -13.15 -5.73 5.89
N CYS A 190 -12.55 -5.94 4.71
CA CYS A 190 -12.67 -7.18 3.96
C CYS A 190 -12.05 -8.39 4.69
N TYR A 191 -10.91 -8.21 5.37
CA TYR A 191 -10.29 -9.25 6.20
C TYR A 191 -11.13 -9.63 7.42
N ILE A 192 -11.73 -8.64 8.09
CA ILE A 192 -12.65 -8.83 9.21
C ILE A 192 -13.91 -9.59 8.76
N ARG A 193 -14.56 -9.13 7.69
CA ARG A 193 -15.77 -9.74 7.13
C ARG A 193 -15.52 -11.12 6.52
N GLY A 194 -14.30 -11.36 6.03
CA GLY A 194 -13.85 -12.67 5.53
C GLY A 194 -13.64 -13.73 6.61
N GLY A 195 -13.68 -13.35 7.89
CA GLY A 195 -13.73 -14.28 9.02
C GLY A 195 -12.37 -14.80 9.53
N GLY A 196 -11.25 -14.28 9.02
CA GLY A 196 -9.90 -14.70 9.43
C GLY A 196 -9.21 -13.78 10.45
N PHE A 197 -9.70 -12.55 10.61
CA PHE A 197 -9.10 -11.52 11.46
C PHE A 197 -10.20 -10.80 12.25
N SER A 198 -9.88 -10.29 13.44
CA SER A 198 -10.80 -9.51 14.27
C SER A 198 -10.24 -8.14 14.64
N ASN A 199 -8.92 -8.03 14.84
CA ASN A 199 -8.23 -6.84 15.30
C ASN A 199 -7.17 -6.42 14.27
N VAL A 200 -7.43 -5.34 13.51
CA VAL A 200 -6.58 -4.91 12.39
C VAL A 200 -6.07 -3.48 12.61
N LEU A 201 -4.74 -3.34 12.64
CA LEU A 201 -4.05 -2.07 12.71
C LEU A 201 -3.73 -1.57 11.30
N VAL A 202 -4.26 -0.40 10.93
CA VAL A 202 -4.02 0.25 9.63
C VAL A 202 -3.22 1.53 9.84
N ILE A 203 -2.04 1.58 9.23
CA ILE A 203 -1.04 2.63 9.42
C ILE A 203 -0.92 3.40 8.11
N GLY A 204 -1.09 4.73 8.11
CA GLY A 204 -0.74 5.60 6.99
C GLY A 204 0.49 6.43 7.33
N ALA A 205 1.60 6.20 6.61
CA ALA A 205 2.88 6.81 6.94
C ALA A 205 3.73 7.08 5.69
N ASP A 206 4.17 8.33 5.52
CA ASP A 206 5.03 8.73 4.40
C ASP A 206 6.13 9.73 4.85
N ALA A 207 7.29 9.58 4.22
CA ALA A 207 8.56 10.27 4.48
C ALA A 207 9.01 11.05 3.23
N LEU A 208 8.07 11.74 2.58
CA LEU A 208 8.26 12.37 1.27
C LEU A 208 9.38 13.43 1.25
N SER A 209 9.75 14.00 2.40
CA SER A 209 10.87 14.95 2.51
C SER A 209 12.21 14.39 2.02
N ARG A 210 12.37 13.05 1.97
CA ARG A 210 13.55 12.37 1.42
C ARG A 210 13.66 12.43 -0.10
N TYR A 211 12.55 12.70 -0.79
CA TYR A 211 12.43 12.73 -2.26
C TYR A 211 12.18 14.14 -2.81
N VAL A 212 12.14 15.15 -1.94
CA VAL A 212 12.02 16.57 -2.32
C VAL A 212 13.39 17.11 -2.70
N ASN A 213 13.50 17.74 -3.87
CA ASN A 213 14.64 18.60 -4.16
C ASN A 213 14.41 19.98 -3.53
N TRP A 214 15.08 20.23 -2.41
CA TRP A 214 14.98 21.50 -1.69
C TRP A 214 15.51 22.73 -2.44
N THR A 215 16.29 22.53 -3.52
CA THR A 215 16.78 23.64 -4.37
C THR A 215 15.82 24.02 -5.49
N ASP A 216 14.86 23.15 -5.83
CA ASP A 216 13.83 23.44 -6.83
C ASP A 216 12.55 23.92 -6.13
N ARG A 217 12.21 25.18 -6.35
CA ARG A 217 10.97 25.80 -5.86
C ARG A 217 9.74 24.95 -6.18
N GLY A 218 9.68 24.33 -7.36
CA GLY A 218 8.53 23.52 -7.80
C GLY A 218 8.31 22.28 -6.93
N THR A 219 9.38 21.64 -6.44
CA THR A 219 9.27 20.46 -5.58
C THR A 219 9.21 20.80 -4.09
N CYS A 220 9.85 21.88 -3.62
CA CYS A 220 9.90 22.20 -2.18
C CYS A 220 8.77 23.11 -1.66
N THR A 221 8.17 23.98 -2.50
CA THR A 221 7.11 24.90 -2.03
C THR A 221 5.72 24.30 -2.15
N CYS A 222 5.29 23.94 -3.37
CA CYS A 222 4.21 23.01 -3.68
C CYS A 222 4.08 22.85 -5.21
N GLY A 223 4.22 21.62 -5.72
CA GLY A 223 4.06 21.36 -7.16
C GLY A 223 3.42 20.01 -7.48
N LYS A 224 4.01 18.90 -6.99
CA LYS A 224 3.54 17.53 -7.30
C LYS A 224 3.68 16.49 -6.18
N ILE A 225 4.46 16.77 -5.14
CA ILE A 225 4.72 15.84 -4.03
C ILE A 225 4.55 16.64 -2.74
N HIS A 226 3.80 16.12 -1.78
CA HIS A 226 3.61 16.79 -0.49
C HIS A 226 4.96 16.88 0.23
N GLY A 227 5.47 18.09 0.45
CA GLY A 227 6.73 18.34 1.17
C GLY A 227 6.65 18.09 2.69
N CYS A 228 5.70 17.29 3.13
CA CYS A 228 5.51 16.87 4.51
C CYS A 228 6.03 15.43 4.64
N SER A 229 6.95 15.22 5.57
CA SER A 229 7.09 13.89 6.19
C SER A 229 6.16 13.87 7.39
N GLY A 230 4.98 13.32 7.19
CA GLY A 230 3.92 13.23 8.18
C GLY A 230 3.43 11.81 8.27
N ILE A 231 3.37 11.26 9.50
CA ILE A 231 2.59 10.05 9.78
C ILE A 231 1.25 10.55 10.25
N ASP A 232 0.45 10.95 9.26
CA ASP A 232 -0.71 11.79 9.49
C ASP A 232 -1.80 11.03 10.25
N ILE A 233 -1.99 9.72 9.97
CA ILE A 233 -3.09 8.93 10.53
C ILE A 233 -2.72 7.45 10.73
N ILE A 234 -2.94 6.94 11.94
CA ILE A 234 -3.07 5.50 12.24
C ILE A 234 -4.45 5.23 12.82
N VAL A 235 -5.08 4.14 12.40
CA VAL A 235 -6.42 3.72 12.79
C VAL A 235 -6.42 2.24 13.18
N PHE A 236 -7.15 1.92 14.24
CA PHE A 236 -7.38 0.55 14.70
C PHE A 236 -8.84 0.15 14.43
N LEU A 237 -9.03 -0.91 13.65
CA LEU A 237 -10.33 -1.49 13.32
C LEU A 237 -10.54 -2.78 14.09
N GLN A 238 -11.74 -2.92 14.65
CA GLN A 238 -12.16 -4.10 15.38
C GLN A 238 -13.43 -4.69 14.77
N ALA A 239 -13.51 -6.01 14.74
CA ALA A 239 -14.71 -6.76 14.40
C ALA A 239 -15.83 -6.47 15.40
N CYS A 240 -17.02 -6.24 14.88
CA CYS A 240 -18.22 -6.01 15.69
C CYS A 240 -19.40 -6.83 15.14
N ASN A 241 -20.53 -6.77 15.83
CA ASN A 241 -21.79 -7.27 15.29
C ASN A 241 -22.15 -6.47 14.02
N SER A 242 -22.87 -7.09 13.09
CA SER A 242 -23.29 -6.45 11.82
C SER A 242 -24.20 -5.23 12.01
N GLU A 243 -24.83 -5.09 13.19
CA GLU A 243 -25.65 -3.93 13.58
C GLU A 243 -24.81 -2.71 13.99
N GLU A 244 -23.52 -2.90 14.35
CA GLU A 244 -22.57 -1.86 14.75
C GLU A 244 -21.59 -1.49 13.62
N ASP A 245 -21.82 -1.97 12.39
CA ASP A 245 -20.88 -1.84 11.28
C ASP A 245 -20.69 -0.37 10.84
N GLY A 246 -19.47 0.13 10.98
CA GLY A 246 -19.11 1.52 10.65
C GLY A 246 -18.76 1.75 9.18
N LEU A 247 -18.60 0.70 8.36
CA LEU A 247 -18.25 0.83 6.94
C LEU A 247 -19.42 0.44 6.02
N PHE A 248 -20.33 1.38 5.77
CA PHE A 248 -21.51 1.14 4.93
C PHE A 248 -21.20 0.88 3.45
N GLY A 249 -20.12 1.46 2.92
CA GLY A 249 -19.72 1.32 1.53
C GLY A 249 -18.44 2.09 1.21
N PHE A 250 -17.87 1.81 0.04
CA PHE A 250 -16.71 2.48 -0.52
C PHE A 250 -16.81 2.47 -2.05
N ASP A 251 -16.14 3.42 -2.70
CA ASP A 251 -15.96 3.45 -4.15
C ASP A 251 -14.48 3.69 -4.44
N MET A 252 -13.87 2.84 -5.25
CA MET A 252 -12.42 2.85 -5.52
C MET A 252 -12.14 2.48 -6.97
N HIS A 253 -11.37 3.33 -7.65
CA HIS A 253 -10.99 3.19 -9.06
C HIS A 253 -9.50 3.44 -9.24
N SER A 254 -8.92 2.86 -10.28
CA SER A 254 -7.53 3.06 -10.67
C SER A 254 -7.43 3.36 -12.16
N ASP A 255 -6.79 4.47 -12.52
CA ASP A 255 -6.47 4.82 -13.92
C ASP A 255 -4.95 4.82 -14.14
N GLY A 256 -4.46 3.82 -14.88
CA GLY A 256 -3.05 3.72 -15.28
C GLY A 256 -2.60 4.81 -16.26
N GLY A 257 -3.53 5.45 -16.98
CA GLY A 257 -3.23 6.59 -17.87
C GLY A 257 -2.81 7.86 -17.13
N GLY A 258 -3.08 7.93 -15.82
CA GLY A 258 -2.76 9.06 -14.96
C GLY A 258 -1.30 9.17 -14.50
N GLN A 259 -0.42 8.19 -14.78
CA GLN A 259 0.93 8.10 -14.22
C GLN A 259 1.76 9.41 -14.33
N LYS A 260 1.64 10.12 -15.46
CA LYS A 260 2.30 11.42 -15.75
C LYS A 260 1.96 12.57 -14.79
N PHE A 261 0.87 12.43 -14.02
CA PHE A 261 0.46 13.40 -13.00
C PHE A 261 1.03 13.07 -11.62
N VAL A 262 1.35 11.80 -11.36
CA VAL A 262 1.91 11.32 -10.08
C VAL A 262 3.42 11.51 -10.02
N LEU A 263 4.13 11.14 -11.08
CA LEU A 263 5.58 11.30 -11.15
C LEU A 263 5.95 12.74 -11.54
N SER A 264 6.76 13.39 -10.70
CA SER A 264 7.50 14.58 -11.12
C SER A 264 8.62 14.16 -12.08
N SER A 265 8.80 14.91 -13.16
CA SER A 265 9.85 14.69 -14.16
C SER A 265 11.28 14.88 -13.63
N SER A 266 11.44 15.27 -12.37
CA SER A 266 12.74 15.43 -11.69
C SER A 266 13.28 14.12 -11.08
N LEU A 267 12.50 13.03 -11.07
CA LEU A 267 12.96 11.70 -10.64
C LEU A 267 13.69 10.97 -11.78
N GLU A 268 14.89 11.46 -12.11
CA GLU A 268 15.84 10.75 -12.96
C GLU A 268 16.24 9.40 -12.31
N PRO A 269 16.52 8.32 -13.08
CA PRO A 269 16.76 6.98 -12.52
C PRO A 269 18.03 6.82 -11.65
N ASN A 270 18.81 7.89 -11.45
CA ASN A 270 20.12 7.88 -10.78
C ASN A 270 20.07 8.26 -9.30
N PHE A 271 18.92 8.11 -8.61
CA PHE A 271 18.83 8.31 -7.16
C PHE A 271 19.40 7.13 -6.35
N ALA A 272 20.73 6.99 -6.43
CA ALA A 272 21.51 6.30 -5.42
C ALA A 272 22.18 7.31 -4.47
N SER A 273 21.97 7.08 -3.16
CA SER A 273 22.80 7.51 -2.02
C SER A 273 23.10 8.99 -1.73
N SER A 274 22.67 9.98 -2.51
CA SER A 274 22.90 11.42 -2.21
C SER A 274 21.65 12.15 -1.68
N GLY A 275 21.19 11.76 -0.49
CA GLY A 275 20.24 12.57 0.27
C GLY A 275 20.90 13.90 0.66
N VAL A 276 20.42 15.01 0.09
CA VAL A 276 20.88 16.35 0.47
C VAL A 276 20.38 16.65 1.89
N LYS A 277 21.24 16.42 2.87
CA LYS A 277 21.04 16.94 4.23
C LYS A 277 21.19 18.45 4.19
N ILE A 278 20.07 19.15 4.18
CA ILE A 278 20.01 20.54 4.64
C ILE A 278 19.99 20.46 6.17
N GLU A 279 21.00 21.04 6.80
CA GLU A 279 20.96 21.35 8.23
C GLU A 279 20.08 22.59 8.40
N TRP A 280 19.05 22.46 9.24
CA TRP A 280 18.11 23.50 9.64
C TRP A 280 18.44 23.97 11.05
#